data_AF-A0A0G0UV04-F1
#
_entry.id   AF-A0A0G0UV04-F1
#
_cell.length_a   1.000
_cell.length_b   1.000
_cell.length_c   1.000
_cell.angle_alpha   90.00
_cell.angle_beta   90.00
_cell.angle_gamma   90.00
#
_symmetry.space_group_name_H-M   'P 1'
#
loop_
_entity.id
_entity.type
_entity.pdbx_description
1 polymer ?
#
loop_
_entity_poly.entity_id
_entity_poly.type
_entity_poly.pdbx_seq_one_letter_code
_entity_poly.pdbx_strand_id
1 'polypeptide(L)'
;MKYLTSFGLILFVFGLYLAFFQHSNIWYSIFITGGFILFEGINYPKGFSVLKNKKLFLRTWLIFIVIGTVIEIIGNLWLNLWNYPTFNKLDYLIHVLIIGYPFISFFGLEFFVLLQRIFPSRKLQIILLPISSFIFGYLNEYPNIFAYEWKYTNRPLGEFLGIPILVSILWIILLFVLFFKKLFEFKR
;
A
#
# COMPACT_ATOMS: atom_id res chain seq x y z
N MET A 1 7.91 -2.17 21.77
CA MET A 1 7.93 -1.36 20.53
C MET A 1 9.25 -1.44 19.79
N LYS A 2 10.42 -1.26 20.43
CA LYS A 2 11.73 -1.49 19.78
C LYS A 2 11.81 -2.86 19.06
N TYR A 3 11.29 -3.92 19.70
CA TYR A 3 11.20 -5.26 19.12
C TYR A 3 10.30 -5.35 17.87
N LEU A 4 9.23 -4.56 17.78
CA LEU A 4 8.39 -4.50 16.59
C LEU A 4 9.11 -3.79 15.44
N THR A 5 9.80 -2.68 15.71
CA THR A 5 10.62 -2.00 14.71
C THR A 5 11.70 -2.93 14.14
N SER A 6 12.45 -3.62 15.01
CA SER A 6 13.48 -4.57 14.58
C SER A 6 12.89 -5.76 13.82
N PHE A 7 11.78 -6.33 14.29
CA PHE A 7 11.10 -7.43 13.60
C PHE A 7 10.58 -7.01 12.22
N GLY A 8 9.93 -5.83 12.13
CA GLY A 8 9.48 -5.25 10.87
C GLY A 8 10.63 -4.99 9.91
N LEU A 9 11.78 -4.48 10.40
CA LEU A 9 12.97 -4.30 9.58
C LEU A 9 13.51 -5.62 9.04
N ILE A 10 13.58 -6.67 9.88
CA ILE A 10 14.02 -8.01 9.45
C ILE A 10 13.10 -8.53 8.36
N LEU A 11 11.78 -8.48 8.55
CA LEU A 11 10.82 -8.91 7.54
C LEU A 11 10.93 -8.09 6.25
N PHE A 12 11.05 -6.77 6.35
CA PHE A 12 11.16 -5.87 5.21
C PHE A 12 12.41 -6.20 4.36
N VAL A 13 13.57 -6.31 5.00
CA VAL A 13 14.84 -6.67 4.34
C VAL A 13 14.80 -8.10 3.82
N PHE A 14 14.19 -9.03 4.57
CA PHE A 14 14.04 -10.41 4.12
C PHE A 14 13.12 -10.54 2.90
N GLY A 15 12.05 -9.74 2.82
CA GLY A 15 11.21 -9.64 1.64
C GLY A 15 12.01 -9.16 0.42
N LEU A 16 12.85 -8.13 0.58
CA LEU A 16 13.76 -7.70 -0.50
C LEU A 16 14.77 -8.78 -0.88
N TYR A 17 15.32 -9.50 0.10
CA TYR A 17 16.21 -10.62 -0.16
C TYR A 17 15.53 -11.71 -0.99
N LEU A 18 14.32 -12.10 -0.59
CA LEU A 18 13.52 -13.09 -1.31
C LEU A 18 13.20 -12.63 -2.74
N ALA A 19 12.99 -11.33 -2.95
CA ALA A 19 12.74 -10.76 -4.26
C ALA A 19 13.96 -10.84 -5.18
N PHE A 20 15.11 -10.35 -4.70
CA PHE A 20 16.30 -10.16 -5.53
C PHE A 20 17.18 -11.40 -5.67
N PHE A 21 17.18 -12.29 -4.68
CA PHE A 21 18.12 -13.43 -4.65
C PHE A 21 17.43 -14.79 -4.74
N GLN A 22 16.16 -14.90 -4.34
CA GLN A 22 15.44 -16.18 -4.35
C GLN A 22 14.27 -16.21 -5.35
N HIS A 23 13.89 -15.05 -5.91
CA HIS A 23 12.72 -14.88 -6.79
C HIS A 23 11.45 -15.59 -6.25
N SER A 24 11.27 -15.55 -4.93
CA SER A 24 10.23 -16.33 -4.25
C SER A 24 8.88 -15.63 -4.31
N ASN A 25 7.82 -16.32 -4.70
CA ASN A 25 6.47 -15.75 -4.82
C ASN A 25 5.90 -15.10 -3.54
N ILE A 26 6.36 -15.49 -2.34
CA ILE A 26 5.88 -14.90 -1.07
C ILE A 26 6.56 -13.58 -0.69
N TRP A 27 7.57 -13.15 -1.45
CA TRP A 27 8.43 -12.01 -1.11
C TRP A 27 7.64 -10.74 -0.83
N TYR A 28 6.61 -10.47 -1.66
CA TYR A 28 5.87 -9.22 -1.64
C TYR A 28 4.99 -9.11 -0.40
N SER A 29 4.31 -10.21 -0.03
CA SER A 29 3.54 -10.29 1.22
C SER A 29 4.41 -10.04 2.45
N ILE A 30 5.63 -10.62 2.47
CA ILE A 30 6.60 -10.41 3.55
C ILE A 30 7.09 -8.96 3.57
N PHE A 31 7.39 -8.39 2.40
CA PHE A 31 7.85 -7.02 2.25
C PHE A 31 6.82 -6.00 2.77
N ILE A 32 5.56 -6.08 2.33
CA ILE A 32 4.49 -5.18 2.77
C ILE A 32 4.25 -5.31 4.27
N THR A 33 4.15 -6.55 4.77
CA THR A 33 3.89 -6.83 6.19
C THR A 33 5.03 -6.28 7.06
N GLY A 34 6.28 -6.51 6.65
CA GLY A 34 7.46 -5.97 7.31
C GLY A 34 7.48 -4.45 7.29
N GLY A 35 7.14 -3.83 6.15
CA GLY A 35 7.06 -2.39 6.00
C GLY A 35 6.01 -1.75 6.91
N PHE A 36 4.81 -2.32 6.98
CA PHE A 36 3.77 -1.89 7.90
C PHE A 36 4.25 -1.97 9.36
N ILE A 37 4.74 -3.13 9.81
CA ILE A 37 5.20 -3.33 11.19
C ILE A 37 6.36 -2.38 11.52
N LEU A 38 7.29 -2.20 10.59
CA LEU A 38 8.44 -1.31 10.74
C LEU A 38 7.97 0.13 11.00
N PHE A 39 7.10 0.66 10.12
CA PHE A 39 6.66 2.04 10.21
C PHE A 39 5.67 2.28 11.36
N GLU A 40 4.78 1.34 11.66
CA GLU A 40 3.96 1.37 12.88
C GLU A 40 4.87 1.43 14.12
N GLY A 41 5.94 0.63 14.19
CA GLY A 41 6.91 0.68 15.28
C GLY A 41 7.63 2.03 15.41
N ILE A 42 7.90 2.71 14.28
CA ILE A 42 8.50 4.06 14.25
C ILE A 42 7.48 5.13 14.64
N ASN A 43 6.23 4.99 14.22
CA ASN A 43 5.19 5.99 14.40
C ASN A 43 4.49 5.91 15.76
N TYR A 44 4.42 4.73 16.36
CA TYR A 44 3.81 4.44 17.66
C TYR A 44 4.33 5.36 18.78
N PRO A 45 5.65 5.46 19.05
CA PRO A 45 6.15 6.30 20.14
C PRO A 45 5.88 7.79 19.91
N LYS A 46 5.59 8.18 18.66
CA LYS A 46 5.27 9.55 18.25
C LYS A 46 3.76 9.83 18.26
N GLY A 47 2.96 8.90 18.79
CA GLY A 47 1.53 9.10 19.03
C GLY A 47 0.59 8.72 17.89
N PHE A 48 1.07 8.04 16.84
CA PHE A 48 0.20 7.48 15.79
C PHE A 48 0.33 5.97 15.80
N SER A 49 -0.79 5.27 15.87
CA SER A 49 -0.85 3.81 15.84
C SER A 49 -2.26 3.38 15.47
N VAL A 50 -2.41 2.64 14.38
CA VAL A 50 -3.70 2.02 14.05
C VAL A 50 -3.96 0.80 14.94
N LEU A 51 -2.90 0.14 15.42
CA LEU A 51 -2.99 -1.04 16.27
C LEU A 51 -3.41 -0.75 17.71
N LYS A 52 -3.27 0.50 18.18
CA LYS A 52 -3.69 0.89 19.54
C LYS A 52 -5.18 0.67 19.82
N ASN A 53 -6.01 0.80 18.80
CA ASN A 53 -7.47 0.71 18.95
C ASN A 53 -8.03 -0.30 17.94
N LYS A 54 -8.46 -1.47 18.43
CA LYS A 54 -9.03 -2.54 17.60
C LYS A 54 -10.20 -2.06 16.74
N LYS A 55 -11.06 -1.18 17.26
CA LYS A 55 -12.20 -0.63 16.51
C LYS A 55 -11.73 0.29 15.38
N LEU A 56 -10.70 1.11 15.64
CA LEU A 56 -10.09 1.93 14.60
C LEU A 56 -9.42 1.07 13.54
N PHE A 57 -8.62 0.08 13.94
CA PHE A 57 -7.98 -0.87 13.03
C PHE A 57 -8.99 -1.55 12.09
N LEU A 58 -10.05 -2.15 12.65
CA LEU A 58 -11.10 -2.80 11.87
C LEU A 58 -11.83 -1.83 10.94
N ARG A 59 -12.12 -0.61 11.41
CA ARG A 59 -12.76 0.42 10.58
C ARG A 59 -11.86 0.82 9.41
N THR A 60 -10.58 1.07 9.65
CA THR A 60 -9.61 1.42 8.61
C THR A 60 -9.44 0.25 7.62
N TRP A 61 -9.42 -0.98 8.12
CA TRP A 61 -9.39 -2.19 7.28
C TRP A 61 -10.58 -2.24 6.32
N LEU A 62 -11.81 -2.06 6.84
CA LEU A 62 -13.02 -2.03 6.01
C LEU A 62 -13.01 -0.89 4.98
N ILE A 63 -12.49 0.28 5.35
CA ILE A 63 -12.33 1.41 4.42
C ILE A 63 -11.40 1.01 3.27
N PHE A 64 -10.28 0.35 3.56
CA PHE A 64 -9.36 -0.11 2.53
C PHE A 64 -9.94 -1.21 1.64
N ILE A 65 -10.77 -2.12 2.19
CA ILE A 65 -11.53 -3.08 1.36
C ILE A 65 -12.45 -2.34 0.39
N VAL A 66 -13.21 -1.33 0.87
CA VAL A 66 -14.12 -0.55 0.02
C VAL A 66 -13.35 0.18 -1.08
N ILE A 67 -12.23 0.83 -0.73
CA ILE A 67 -11.42 1.54 -1.72
C ILE A 67 -10.80 0.56 -2.73
N GLY A 68 -10.24 -0.56 -2.28
CA GLY A 68 -9.72 -1.60 -3.17
C GLY A 68 -10.79 -2.12 -4.12
N THR A 69 -12.01 -2.35 -3.62
CA THR A 69 -13.15 -2.75 -4.46
C THR A 69 -13.49 -1.71 -5.53
N VAL A 70 -13.45 -0.41 -5.19
CA VAL A 70 -13.67 0.67 -6.15
C VAL A 70 -12.55 0.72 -7.20
N ILE A 71 -11.29 0.55 -6.79
CA ILE A 71 -10.14 0.48 -7.70
C ILE A 71 -10.32 -0.68 -8.68
N GLU A 72 -10.73 -1.86 -8.20
CA GLU A 72 -11.00 -3.02 -9.06
C GLU A 72 -12.15 -2.79 -10.03
N ILE A 73 -13.26 -2.20 -9.58
CA ILE A 73 -14.39 -1.88 -10.47
C ILE A 73 -13.96 -0.91 -11.57
N ILE A 74 -13.23 0.16 -11.22
CA ILE A 74 -12.80 1.16 -12.19
C ILE A 74 -11.72 0.60 -13.12
N GLY A 75 -10.68 0.01 -12.55
CA GLY A 75 -9.50 -0.41 -13.30
C GLY A 75 -9.70 -1.71 -14.06
N ASN A 76 -10.22 -2.75 -13.40
CA ASN A 76 -10.43 -4.06 -14.01
C ASN A 76 -11.72 -4.08 -14.85
N LEU A 77 -12.88 -3.79 -14.24
CA LEU A 77 -14.17 -3.98 -14.92
C LEU A 77 -14.50 -2.89 -15.95
N TRP A 78 -14.25 -1.61 -15.63
CA TRP A 78 -14.64 -0.51 -16.52
C TRP A 78 -13.57 -0.20 -17.57
N LEU A 79 -12.30 -0.07 -17.15
CA LEU A 79 -11.20 0.36 -18.02
C LEU A 79 -10.39 -0.80 -18.60
N ASN A 80 -10.60 -2.04 -18.13
CA ASN A 80 -9.88 -3.24 -18.56
C ASN A 80 -8.36 -3.06 -18.55
N LEU A 81 -7.83 -2.46 -17.49
CA LEU A 81 -6.41 -2.11 -17.34
C LEU A 81 -5.56 -3.33 -16.98
N TRP A 82 -6.09 -4.24 -16.16
CA TRP A 82 -5.41 -5.47 -15.76
C TRP A 82 -6.39 -6.63 -15.61
N ASN A 83 -5.85 -7.85 -15.61
CA ASN A 83 -6.58 -9.07 -15.27
C ASN A 83 -5.76 -9.99 -14.35
N TYR A 84 -6.42 -10.94 -13.69
CA TYR A 84 -5.83 -11.89 -12.74
C TYR A 84 -5.85 -13.31 -13.33
N PRO A 85 -4.81 -13.73 -14.07
CA PRO A 85 -4.83 -15.00 -14.79
C PRO A 85 -4.70 -16.22 -13.87
N THR A 86 -4.09 -16.04 -12.70
CA THR A 86 -3.74 -17.13 -11.77
C THR A 86 -4.73 -17.31 -10.63
N PHE A 87 -5.64 -16.35 -10.41
CA PHE A 87 -6.60 -16.38 -9.31
C PHE A 87 -7.95 -16.91 -9.74
N ASN A 88 -8.49 -17.87 -8.99
CA ASN A 88 -9.92 -18.14 -9.04
C ASN A 88 -10.69 -17.03 -8.28
N LYS A 89 -12.03 -17.04 -8.34
CA LYS A 89 -12.86 -16.00 -7.72
C LYS A 89 -12.67 -15.88 -6.20
N LEU A 90 -12.50 -17.00 -5.51
CA LEU A 90 -12.34 -17.02 -4.06
C LEU A 90 -10.96 -16.49 -3.68
N ASP A 91 -9.92 -16.95 -4.37
CA ASP A 91 -8.55 -16.52 -4.13
C ASP A 91 -8.39 -15.03 -4.44
N TYR A 92 -9.00 -14.54 -5.52
CA TYR A 92 -9.07 -13.12 -5.83
C TYR A 92 -9.72 -12.31 -4.69
N LEU A 93 -10.90 -12.73 -4.21
CA LEU A 93 -11.60 -12.04 -3.13
C LEU A 93 -10.74 -11.98 -1.85
N ILE A 94 -10.13 -13.10 -1.45
CA ILE A 94 -9.38 -13.19 -0.20
C ILE A 94 -8.03 -12.47 -0.34
N HIS A 95 -7.22 -12.85 -1.33
CA HIS A 95 -5.83 -12.41 -1.44
C HIS A 95 -5.74 -10.97 -1.93
N VAL A 96 -6.59 -10.54 -2.87
CA VAL A 96 -6.54 -9.19 -3.43
C VAL A 96 -7.34 -8.21 -2.57
N LEU A 97 -8.64 -8.47 -2.38
CA LEU A 97 -9.54 -7.50 -1.75
C LEU A 97 -9.47 -7.50 -0.22
N ILE A 98 -9.49 -8.67 0.43
CA ILE A 98 -9.56 -8.76 1.90
C ILE A 98 -8.18 -8.57 2.54
N ILE A 99 -7.11 -9.03 1.90
CA ILE A 99 -5.75 -9.04 2.48
C ILE A 99 -4.85 -8.01 1.77
N GLY A 100 -4.65 -8.14 0.46
CA GLY A 100 -3.67 -7.38 -0.31
C GLY A 100 -3.88 -5.87 -0.21
N TYR A 101 -5.02 -5.37 -0.70
CA TYR A 101 -5.33 -3.94 -0.66
C TYR A 101 -5.24 -3.34 0.76
N PRO A 102 -5.82 -3.97 1.81
CA PRO A 102 -5.65 -3.49 3.17
C PRO A 102 -4.20 -3.41 3.64
N PHE A 103 -3.39 -4.47 3.49
CA PHE A 103 -2.00 -4.45 3.95
C PHE A 103 -1.15 -3.40 3.22
N ILE A 104 -1.28 -3.29 1.90
CA ILE A 104 -0.56 -2.26 1.12
C ILE A 104 -0.98 -0.87 1.57
N SER A 105 -2.28 -0.67 1.80
CA SER A 105 -2.82 0.61 2.25
C SER A 105 -2.39 0.97 3.67
N PHE A 106 -2.27 -0.01 4.58
CA PHE A 106 -1.71 0.21 5.92
C PHE A 106 -0.23 0.58 5.86
N PHE A 107 0.55 -0.10 5.02
CA PHE A 107 1.94 0.25 4.81
C PHE A 107 2.08 1.68 4.25
N GLY A 108 1.27 2.02 3.24
CA GLY A 108 1.19 3.37 2.70
C GLY A 108 0.79 4.40 3.76
N LEU A 109 -0.27 4.13 4.54
CA LEU A 109 -0.73 5.02 5.61
C LEU A 109 0.38 5.37 6.59
N GLU A 110 1.09 4.36 7.11
CA GLU A 110 2.22 4.57 8.02
C GLU A 110 3.37 5.34 7.36
N PHE A 111 3.68 5.03 6.09
CA PHE A 111 4.69 5.73 5.31
C PHE A 111 4.37 7.22 5.14
N PHE A 112 3.15 7.55 4.75
CA PHE A 112 2.76 8.95 4.53
C PHE A 112 2.63 9.74 5.83
N VAL A 113 2.21 9.10 6.93
CA VAL A 113 2.25 9.73 8.26
C VAL A 113 3.70 10.06 8.65
N LEU A 114 4.65 9.17 8.36
CA LEU A 114 6.06 9.44 8.59
C LEU A 114 6.55 10.62 7.73
N LEU A 115 6.19 10.66 6.45
CA LEU A 115 6.54 11.78 5.56
C LEU A 115 5.96 13.12 6.03
N GLN A 116 4.69 13.16 6.44
CA GLN A 116 4.08 14.37 6.98
C GLN A 116 4.80 14.91 8.23
N ARG A 117 5.38 14.01 9.04
CA ARG A 117 6.17 14.37 10.22
C ARG A 117 7.56 14.91 9.85
N ILE A 118 8.22 14.29 8.87
CA ILE A 118 9.53 14.73 8.39
C ILE A 118 9.41 16.08 7.68
N PHE A 119 8.31 16.28 6.93
CA PHE A 119 8.02 17.49 6.15
C PHE A 119 6.76 18.17 6.69
N PRO A 120 6.83 18.95 7.79
CA PRO A 120 5.66 19.53 8.44
C PRO A 120 5.03 20.70 7.66
N SER A 121 5.76 21.32 6.72
CA SER A 121 5.25 22.44 5.92
C SER A 121 4.14 21.97 4.98
N ARG A 122 2.95 22.59 5.07
CA ARG A 122 1.82 22.31 4.17
C ARG A 122 2.16 22.49 2.70
N LYS A 123 2.99 23.50 2.37
CA LYS A 123 3.47 23.75 1.00
C LYS A 123 4.32 22.58 0.50
N LEU A 124 5.22 22.06 1.33
CA LEU A 124 6.03 20.88 0.99
C LEU A 124 5.16 19.63 0.87
N GLN A 125 4.18 19.42 1.76
CA GLN A 125 3.31 18.24 1.74
C GLN A 125 2.46 18.15 0.46
N ILE A 126 1.98 19.28 -0.07
CA ILE A 126 1.21 19.34 -1.33
C ILE A 126 2.03 18.80 -2.51
N ILE A 127 3.36 18.92 -2.46
CA ILE A 127 4.26 18.48 -3.52
C ILE A 127 4.77 17.06 -3.24
N LEU A 128 5.28 16.83 -2.03
CA LEU A 128 5.98 15.60 -1.67
C LEU A 128 5.03 14.40 -1.54
N LEU A 129 3.81 14.58 -1.03
CA LEU A 129 2.89 13.46 -0.85
C LEU A 129 2.46 12.87 -2.20
N PRO A 130 1.99 13.65 -3.20
CA PRO A 130 1.66 13.09 -4.52
C PRO A 130 2.84 12.39 -5.18
N ILE A 131 4.04 12.99 -5.15
CA ILE A 131 5.26 12.37 -5.71
C ILE A 131 5.57 11.06 -5.00
N SER A 132 5.54 11.06 -3.67
CA SER A 132 5.83 9.86 -2.88
C SER A 132 4.78 8.78 -3.11
N SER A 133 3.52 9.13 -3.34
CA SER A 133 2.48 8.17 -3.67
C SER A 133 2.59 7.61 -5.06
N PHE A 134 3.03 8.42 -6.01
CA PHE A 134 3.33 7.94 -7.35
C PHE A 134 4.45 6.90 -7.27
N ILE A 135 5.57 7.23 -6.61
CA ILE A 135 6.69 6.30 -6.40
C ILE A 135 6.25 5.06 -5.62
N PHE A 136 5.47 5.22 -4.55
CA PHE A 136 4.94 4.12 -3.76
C PHE A 136 4.04 3.21 -4.60
N GLY A 137 3.19 3.77 -5.47
CA GLY A 137 2.41 3.02 -6.43
C GLY A 137 3.30 2.16 -7.31
N TYR A 138 4.33 2.72 -7.93
CA TYR A 138 5.31 1.96 -8.72
C TYR A 138 5.95 0.82 -7.93
N LEU A 139 6.40 1.09 -6.71
CA LEU A 139 7.03 0.07 -5.85
C LEU A 139 6.08 -1.07 -5.47
N ASN A 140 4.77 -0.84 -5.49
CA ASN A 140 3.76 -1.86 -5.21
C ASN A 140 3.25 -2.57 -6.45
N GLU A 141 3.18 -1.88 -7.58
CA GLU A 141 2.74 -2.45 -8.86
C GLU A 141 3.83 -3.30 -9.54
N TYR A 142 5.10 -2.87 -9.42
CA TYR A 142 6.24 -3.57 -10.04
C TYR A 142 6.32 -5.04 -9.60
N PRO A 143 6.26 -5.38 -8.29
CA PRO A 143 6.21 -6.75 -7.80
C PRO A 143 5.15 -7.64 -8.47
N ASN A 144 3.96 -7.08 -8.69
CA ASN A 144 2.81 -7.84 -9.16
C ASN A 144 2.92 -8.19 -10.65
N ILE A 145 3.63 -7.36 -11.44
CA ILE A 145 4.05 -7.73 -12.80
C ILE A 145 4.99 -8.95 -12.76
N PHE A 146 6.02 -8.91 -11.91
CA PHE A 146 7.04 -9.97 -11.88
C PHE A 146 6.49 -11.29 -11.35
N ALA A 147 5.56 -11.24 -10.40
CA ALA A 147 4.90 -12.43 -9.87
C ALA A 147 3.82 -13.00 -10.81
N TYR A 148 3.50 -12.30 -11.92
CA TYR A 148 2.39 -12.63 -12.83
C TYR A 148 1.03 -12.77 -12.10
N GLU A 149 0.89 -12.13 -10.93
CA GLU A 149 -0.33 -12.13 -10.13
C GLU A 149 -1.45 -11.35 -10.83
N TRP A 150 -1.09 -10.28 -11.53
CA TRP A 150 -1.94 -9.65 -12.52
C TRP A 150 -1.14 -9.22 -13.75
N LYS A 151 -1.83 -9.15 -14.89
CA LYS A 151 -1.24 -8.73 -16.16
C LYS A 151 -1.96 -7.49 -16.65
N TYR A 152 -1.20 -6.45 -16.99
CA TYR A 152 -1.77 -5.28 -17.64
C TYR A 152 -2.18 -5.60 -19.07
N THR A 153 -3.44 -5.33 -19.37
CA THR A 153 -4.10 -5.60 -20.65
C THR A 153 -4.26 -4.33 -21.48
N ASN A 154 -4.41 -3.17 -20.83
CA ASN A 154 -4.55 -1.89 -21.48
C ASN A 154 -3.70 -0.82 -20.78
N ARG A 155 -3.13 0.10 -21.56
CA ARG A 155 -2.14 1.10 -21.10
C ARG A 155 -2.53 2.50 -21.58
N PRO A 156 -3.71 3.01 -21.21
CA PRO A 156 -4.06 4.38 -21.52
C PRO A 156 -3.03 5.31 -20.88
N LEU A 157 -2.55 6.29 -21.64
CA LEU A 157 -1.45 7.21 -21.28
C LEU A 157 -0.04 6.61 -21.31
N GLY A 158 0.12 5.38 -21.81
CA GLY A 158 1.42 4.70 -21.91
C GLY A 158 1.85 4.00 -20.62
N GLU A 159 3.12 3.61 -20.57
CA GLU A 159 3.70 2.89 -19.44
C GLU A 159 5.08 3.45 -19.08
N PHE A 160 5.47 3.25 -17.82
CA PHE A 160 6.83 3.42 -17.35
C PHE A 160 7.23 2.13 -16.62
N LEU A 161 8.41 1.59 -16.89
CA LEU A 161 8.87 0.31 -16.30
C LEU A 161 7.86 -0.85 -16.39
N GLY A 162 7.03 -0.87 -17.45
CA GLY A 162 6.00 -1.90 -17.67
C GLY A 162 4.68 -1.70 -16.91
N ILE A 163 4.52 -0.61 -16.16
CA ILE A 163 3.33 -0.27 -15.38
C ILE A 163 2.57 0.87 -16.08
N PRO A 164 1.25 0.76 -16.31
CA PRO A 164 0.47 1.85 -16.87
C PRO A 164 0.51 3.09 -15.98
N ILE A 165 0.77 4.26 -16.57
CA ILE A 165 0.87 5.52 -15.82
C ILE A 165 -0.42 5.80 -15.04
N LEU A 166 -1.57 5.48 -15.64
CA LEU A 166 -2.88 5.65 -15.02
C LEU A 166 -3.03 4.88 -13.70
N VAL A 167 -2.46 3.67 -13.60
CA VAL A 167 -2.50 2.86 -12.37
C VAL A 167 -1.81 3.59 -11.23
N SER A 168 -0.66 4.21 -11.50
CA SER A 168 0.09 4.98 -10.51
C SER A 168 -0.63 6.28 -10.08
N ILE A 169 -1.51 6.82 -10.92
CA ILE A 169 -2.39 7.94 -10.57
C ILE A 169 -3.52 7.47 -9.64
N LEU A 170 -4.06 6.26 -9.82
CA LEU A 170 -5.05 5.70 -8.90
C LEU A 170 -4.51 5.55 -7.48
N TRP A 171 -3.20 5.29 -7.31
CA TRP A 171 -2.55 5.32 -6.00
C TRP A 171 -2.55 6.69 -5.33
N ILE A 172 -2.52 7.79 -6.09
CA ILE A 172 -2.66 9.15 -5.54
C ILE A 172 -4.06 9.32 -4.93
N ILE A 173 -5.08 8.61 -5.42
CA ILE A 173 -6.43 8.63 -4.84
C ILE A 173 -6.42 8.03 -3.43
N LEU A 174 -5.59 7.03 -3.15
CA LEU A 174 -5.43 6.46 -1.81
C LEU A 174 -4.84 7.46 -0.80
N LEU A 175 -4.04 8.44 -1.25
CA LEU A 175 -3.61 9.54 -0.38
C LEU A 175 -4.77 10.38 0.16
N PHE A 176 -5.92 10.41 -0.53
CA PHE A 176 -7.05 11.20 -0.04
C PHE A 176 -7.57 10.70 1.30
N VAL A 177 -7.35 9.41 1.63
CA VAL A 177 -7.65 8.86 2.95
C VAL A 177 -6.88 9.59 4.06
N LEU A 178 -5.67 10.06 3.77
CA LEU A 178 -4.81 10.79 4.72
C LEU A 178 -5.27 12.23 4.94
N PHE A 179 -6.01 12.82 4.00
CA PHE A 179 -6.60 14.14 4.19
C PHE A 179 -7.77 14.11 5.17
N PHE A 180 -8.35 12.94 5.46
CA PHE A 180 -9.29 12.76 6.57
C PHE A 180 -8.60 12.63 7.93
N LYS A 181 -7.43 13.27 8.09
CA LYS A 181 -6.57 13.32 9.28
C LYS A 181 -7.33 13.43 10.60
N LYS A 182 -8.48 14.11 10.62
CA LYS A 182 -9.42 14.18 11.77
C LYS A 182 -9.84 12.81 12.34
N LEU A 183 -9.93 11.76 11.53
CA LEU A 183 -10.24 10.39 12.00
C LEU A 183 -9.08 9.77 12.80
N PHE A 184 -7.87 10.29 12.63
CA PHE A 184 -6.63 9.79 13.23
C PHE A 184 -5.98 10.79 14.20
N GLU A 185 -6.56 11.97 14.38
CA GLU A 185 -6.25 12.90 15.45
C GLU A 185 -6.77 12.31 16.77
N PHE A 186 -5.93 11.51 17.42
CA PHE A 186 -6.12 11.22 18.82
C PHE A 186 -5.98 12.54 19.58
N LYS A 187 -7.09 13.07 20.09
CA LYS A 187 -7.05 14.11 21.13
C LYS A 187 -6.12 13.59 22.23
N ARG A 188 -5.05 14.35 22.50
CA ARG A 188 -4.21 14.12 23.67
C ARG A 188 -5.04 14.29 24.94
#